data_AF-A0A2V7RQA7-F1
#
_entry.id   AF-A0A2V7RQA7-F1
#
_cell.length_a   1.000
_cell.length_b   1.000
_cell.length_c   1.000
_cell.angle_alpha   90.00
_cell.angle_beta   90.00
_cell.angle_gamma   90.00
#
_symmetry.space_group_name_H-M   'P 1'
#
loop_
_entity.id
_entity.type
_entity.pdbx_description
1 polymer ?
#
loop_
_entity_poly.entity_id
_entity_poly.type
_entity_poly.pdbx_seq_one_letter_code
_entity_poly.pdbx_strand_id
1 'polypeptide(L)'
;PANHRVFDDTRATFALDDAKSYFAASGRRFDLILSEPSNPWVSGVSGLFTTEFYRRVRTHLTERGVFGQWLHLYELDDALATMVLAALDQNFPSYEIFFTSNADILIVASNAAVLPAPDWRVVDFPGLTEDLRRTIPLTPEALEATRLAGRQLLHPYLATQVVPNSDYHPALDLGAERTRYLKENADGVSGFGEGRFDIAAALSGHRRPFGTTSLSVMPEITHVDELARGVRMRALLAAGRLADTVVRRDDDEAKARARLDQLERLITGSTPPSDWRLWVEDFRESERLVHGGTAGTADETFYMRARGYASRAKAPTAARAAIEFLHGLASWDFANASRAGQILIDARVRDTVDFLSEAKDLLFI
;
A
#
# COMPACT_ATOMS: atom_id res chain seq x y z
N PRO A 1 -10.22 -19.40 12.20
CA PRO A 1 -10.66 -18.99 13.56
C PRO A 1 -12.18 -18.88 13.62
N ALA A 2 -12.83 -19.50 14.60
CA ALA A 2 -14.26 -19.35 14.82
C ALA A 2 -14.45 -18.56 16.12
N ASN A 3 -15.22 -17.46 16.06
CA ASN A 3 -15.37 -16.52 17.17
C ASN A 3 -16.39 -17.02 18.21
N HIS A 4 -16.23 -18.28 18.65
CA HIS A 4 -17.17 -18.97 19.54
C HIS A 4 -17.43 -18.21 20.85
N ARG A 5 -16.43 -17.46 21.32
CA ARG A 5 -16.51 -16.72 22.58
C ARG A 5 -17.50 -15.56 22.54
N VAL A 6 -17.86 -15.02 21.38
CA VAL A 6 -18.73 -13.82 21.34
C VAL A 6 -20.16 -14.10 21.81
N PHE A 7 -20.70 -15.30 21.56
CA PHE A 7 -22.08 -15.61 21.94
C PHE A 7 -22.23 -16.06 23.40
N ASP A 8 -21.17 -16.62 23.99
CA ASP A 8 -21.21 -17.21 25.33
C ASP A 8 -20.56 -16.32 26.41
N ASP A 9 -19.81 -15.30 26.01
CA ASP A 9 -19.12 -14.40 26.94
C ASP A 9 -20.10 -13.40 27.56
N THR A 10 -20.22 -13.42 28.89
CA THR A 10 -21.14 -12.54 29.64
C THR A 10 -20.81 -11.04 29.51
N ARG A 11 -19.63 -10.70 28.97
CA ARG A 11 -19.23 -9.32 28.67
C ARG A 11 -19.81 -8.83 27.35
N ALA A 12 -20.24 -9.74 26.47
CA ALA A 12 -20.85 -9.41 25.20
C ALA A 12 -22.32 -9.03 25.40
N THR A 13 -22.72 -7.89 24.83
CA THR A 13 -24.10 -7.42 24.83
C THR A 13 -24.52 -7.10 23.41
N PHE A 14 -25.60 -7.71 22.94
CA PHE A 14 -26.12 -7.48 21.59
C PHE A 14 -27.23 -6.43 21.61
N ALA A 15 -27.14 -5.45 20.72
CA ALA A 15 -28.19 -4.49 20.45
C ALA A 15 -28.67 -4.68 19.00
N LEU A 16 -29.97 -4.88 18.82
CA LEU A 16 -30.60 -4.98 17.50
C LEU A 16 -31.25 -3.62 17.20
N ASP A 17 -30.49 -2.72 16.61
CA ASP A 17 -30.93 -1.36 16.31
C ASP A 17 -30.09 -0.76 15.17
N ASP A 18 -30.57 0.33 14.57
CA ASP A 18 -29.76 1.18 13.70
C ASP A 18 -28.68 1.89 14.53
N ALA A 19 -27.45 1.96 14.01
CA ALA A 19 -26.32 2.53 14.74
C ALA A 19 -26.54 4.02 15.07
N LYS A 20 -27.12 4.81 14.15
CA LYS A 20 -27.38 6.24 14.41
C LYS A 20 -28.38 6.42 15.55
N SER A 21 -29.41 5.58 15.56
CA SER A 21 -30.48 5.55 16.57
C SER A 21 -29.95 5.09 17.93
N TYR A 22 -29.15 4.02 17.96
CA TYR A 22 -28.50 3.52 19.17
C TYR A 22 -27.62 4.60 19.83
N PHE A 23 -26.76 5.27 19.06
CA PHE A 23 -25.94 6.37 19.58
C PHE A 23 -26.78 7.58 20.00
N ALA A 24 -27.92 7.85 19.35
CA ALA A 24 -28.81 8.93 19.78
C ALA A 24 -29.41 8.69 21.18
N ALA A 25 -29.76 7.44 21.47
CA ALA A 25 -30.43 7.04 22.70
C ALA A 25 -29.45 6.76 23.86
N SER A 26 -28.19 6.46 23.55
CA SER A 26 -27.18 6.05 24.53
C SER A 26 -26.27 7.22 24.94
N GLY A 27 -26.17 7.53 26.23
CA GLY A 27 -25.17 8.47 26.76
C GLY A 27 -23.77 7.87 26.95
N ARG A 28 -23.56 6.61 26.55
CA ARG A 28 -22.34 5.87 26.84
C ARG A 28 -21.17 6.33 25.97
N ARG A 29 -19.98 6.31 26.56
CA ARG A 29 -18.70 6.50 25.85
C ARG A 29 -17.90 5.21 25.79
N PHE A 30 -17.07 5.08 24.77
CA PHE A 30 -16.30 3.90 24.43
C PHE A 30 -14.83 4.25 24.18
N ASP A 31 -13.94 3.35 24.61
CA ASP A 31 -12.50 3.47 24.30
C ASP A 31 -12.17 2.93 22.90
N LEU A 32 -13.00 2.05 22.36
CA LEU A 32 -12.90 1.51 21.01
C LEU A 32 -14.30 1.43 20.39
N ILE A 33 -14.44 1.96 19.18
CA ILE A 33 -15.58 1.74 18.31
C ILE A 33 -15.04 1.15 17.01
N LEU A 34 -15.51 -0.04 16.62
CA LEU A 34 -15.18 -0.65 15.33
C LEU A 34 -16.46 -0.69 14.47
N SER A 35 -16.38 -0.11 13.28
CA SER A 35 -17.47 0.03 12.33
C SER A 35 -17.14 -0.76 11.07
N GLU A 36 -17.85 -1.87 10.88
CA GLU A 36 -17.77 -2.75 9.71
C GLU A 36 -19.16 -2.85 9.07
N PRO A 37 -19.65 -1.75 8.45
CA PRO A 37 -20.92 -1.77 7.76
C PRO A 37 -20.81 -2.52 6.43
N SER A 38 -21.96 -2.84 5.85
CA SER A 38 -22.03 -3.37 4.48
C SER A 38 -21.56 -2.33 3.44
N ASN A 39 -21.68 -2.66 2.16
CA ASN A 39 -21.28 -1.76 1.09
C ASN A 39 -22.19 -0.49 1.02
N PRO A 40 -21.65 0.72 0.70
CA PRO A 40 -22.32 2.01 0.65
C PRO A 40 -23.47 2.11 -0.32
N TRP A 41 -23.48 1.31 -1.39
CA TRP A 41 -24.62 1.21 -2.31
C TRP A 41 -25.81 0.43 -1.71
N VAL A 42 -25.64 -0.19 -0.54
CA VAL A 42 -26.76 -0.75 0.21
C VAL A 42 -27.50 0.41 0.87
N SER A 43 -28.80 0.51 0.58
CA SER A 43 -29.66 1.58 1.09
C SER A 43 -29.47 1.84 2.58
N GLY A 44 -29.19 3.10 2.92
CA GLY A 44 -28.99 3.58 4.30
C GLY A 44 -27.58 3.41 4.85
N VAL A 45 -26.71 2.63 4.20
CA VAL A 45 -25.34 2.36 4.67
C VAL A 45 -24.39 3.52 4.37
N SER A 46 -24.57 4.20 3.23
CA SER A 46 -23.84 5.43 2.87
C SER A 46 -23.87 6.51 3.97
N GLY A 47 -24.95 6.54 4.76
CA GLY A 47 -25.11 7.43 5.91
C GLY A 47 -24.15 7.16 7.07
N LEU A 48 -23.47 6.03 7.12
CA LEU A 48 -22.43 5.70 8.11
C LEU A 48 -21.04 6.23 7.72
N PHE A 49 -20.95 6.93 6.58
CA PHE A 49 -19.71 7.51 6.06
C PHE A 49 -19.79 9.03 5.93
N THR A 50 -20.64 9.70 6.71
CA THR A 50 -20.91 11.14 6.60
C THR A 50 -20.26 11.95 7.73
N THR A 51 -20.05 13.24 7.47
CA THR A 51 -19.57 14.19 8.48
C THR A 51 -20.45 14.16 9.74
N GLU A 52 -21.77 14.04 9.59
CA GLU A 52 -22.71 13.99 10.70
C GLU A 52 -22.56 12.72 11.54
N PHE A 53 -22.35 11.57 10.89
CA PHE A 53 -22.10 10.32 11.59
C PHE A 53 -20.77 10.35 12.33
N TYR A 54 -19.68 10.77 11.67
CA TYR A 54 -18.37 10.86 12.31
C TYR A 54 -18.36 11.83 13.49
N ARG A 55 -19.04 12.98 13.37
CA ARG A 55 -19.24 13.92 14.49
C ARG A 55 -19.94 13.26 15.68
N ARG A 56 -20.92 12.40 15.42
CA ARG A 56 -21.62 11.64 16.47
C ARG A 56 -20.70 10.61 17.09
N VAL A 57 -20.04 9.76 16.31
CA VAL A 57 -19.06 8.77 16.79
C VAL A 57 -18.04 9.44 17.71
N ARG A 58 -17.50 10.58 17.28
CA ARG A 58 -16.55 11.38 18.05
C ARG A 58 -17.03 11.74 19.46
N THR A 59 -18.31 12.06 19.62
CA THR A 59 -18.92 12.39 20.93
C THR A 59 -19.11 11.17 21.84
N HIS A 60 -19.16 9.97 21.28
CA HIS A 60 -19.23 8.70 22.00
C HIS A 60 -17.86 8.05 22.21
N LEU A 61 -16.77 8.61 21.68
CA LEU A 61 -15.43 8.17 22.04
C LEU A 61 -14.94 8.87 23.31
N THR A 62 -14.13 8.15 24.09
CA THR A 62 -13.30 8.80 25.11
C THR A 62 -12.24 9.71 24.45
N GLU A 63 -11.58 10.56 25.22
CA GLU A 63 -10.57 11.50 24.68
C GLU A 63 -9.40 10.78 24.00
N ARG A 64 -9.06 9.58 24.49
CA ARG A 64 -8.03 8.70 23.94
C ARG A 64 -8.62 7.52 23.16
N GLY A 65 -9.92 7.55 22.91
CA GLY A 65 -10.63 6.48 22.24
C GLY A 65 -10.20 6.37 20.77
N VAL A 66 -10.32 5.17 20.23
CA VAL A 66 -9.99 4.84 18.84
C VAL A 66 -11.26 4.42 18.10
N PHE A 67 -11.39 4.92 16.88
CA PHE A 67 -12.43 4.52 15.94
C PHE A 67 -11.78 3.79 14.76
N GLY A 68 -12.23 2.57 14.50
CA GLY A 68 -11.88 1.82 13.30
C GLY A 68 -13.05 1.81 12.32
N GLN A 69 -12.83 2.22 11.07
CA GLN A 69 -13.83 2.15 10.00
C GLN A 69 -13.30 1.30 8.85
N TRP A 70 -14.02 0.23 8.52
CA TRP A 70 -13.77 -0.53 7.30
C TRP A 70 -14.32 0.23 6.08
N LEU A 71 -13.56 0.29 5.00
CA LEU A 71 -13.99 0.84 3.72
C LEU A 71 -13.44 -0.03 2.58
N HIS A 72 -14.32 -0.49 1.70
CA HIS A 72 -13.95 -1.17 0.46
C HIS A 72 -13.59 -0.14 -0.61
N LEU A 73 -12.66 -0.51 -1.48
CA LEU A 73 -12.19 0.28 -2.62
C LEU A 73 -12.67 -0.28 -3.96
N TYR A 74 -13.35 -1.44 -3.94
CA TYR A 74 -13.98 -2.03 -5.12
C TYR A 74 -15.40 -1.50 -5.33
N GLU A 75 -15.84 -1.38 -6.59
CA GLU A 75 -17.19 -0.88 -6.92
C GLU A 75 -17.47 0.52 -6.30
N LEU A 76 -16.40 1.31 -6.12
CA LEU A 76 -16.37 2.65 -5.55
C LEU A 76 -15.24 3.42 -6.26
N ASP A 77 -15.51 4.55 -6.90
CA ASP A 77 -14.45 5.33 -7.57
C ASP A 77 -13.59 6.16 -6.58
N ASP A 78 -12.46 6.69 -7.07
CA ASP A 78 -11.55 7.52 -6.27
C ASP A 78 -12.23 8.77 -5.68
N ALA A 79 -13.17 9.38 -6.40
CA ALA A 79 -13.85 10.60 -5.95
C ALA A 79 -14.78 10.29 -4.76
N LEU A 80 -15.48 9.16 -4.80
CA LEU A 80 -16.35 8.71 -3.72
C LEU A 80 -15.53 8.25 -2.50
N ALA A 81 -14.44 7.50 -2.71
CA ALA A 81 -13.55 7.08 -1.64
C ALA A 81 -12.91 8.28 -0.92
N THR A 82 -12.38 9.25 -1.68
CA THR A 82 -11.81 10.47 -1.11
C THR A 82 -12.84 11.35 -0.41
N MET A 83 -14.09 11.37 -0.88
CA MET A 83 -15.20 12.06 -0.20
C MET A 83 -15.53 11.46 1.18
N VAL A 84 -15.43 10.12 1.33
CA VAL A 84 -15.54 9.45 2.64
C VAL A 84 -14.37 9.84 3.54
N LEU A 85 -13.14 9.81 3.01
CA LEU A 85 -11.95 10.21 3.74
C LEU A 85 -12.01 11.68 4.17
N ALA A 86 -12.51 12.59 3.31
CA ALA A 86 -12.66 14.01 3.63
C ALA A 86 -13.67 14.24 4.78
N ALA A 87 -14.77 13.49 4.81
CA ALA A 87 -15.73 13.55 5.91
C ALA A 87 -15.11 13.09 7.24
N LEU A 88 -14.27 12.05 7.21
CA LEU A 88 -13.54 11.57 8.38
C LEU A 88 -12.46 12.58 8.81
N ASP A 89 -11.71 13.11 7.85
CA ASP A 89 -10.64 14.10 8.01
C ASP A 89 -11.11 15.40 8.67
N GLN A 90 -12.34 15.82 8.37
CA GLN A 90 -12.96 16.99 9.00
C GLN A 90 -13.29 16.78 10.49
N ASN A 91 -13.49 15.53 10.93
CA ASN A 91 -13.99 15.22 12.27
C ASN A 91 -12.91 14.71 13.23
N PHE A 92 -11.87 14.06 12.72
CA PHE A 92 -10.83 13.46 13.55
C PHE A 92 -9.48 14.18 13.38
N PRO A 93 -8.87 14.66 14.49
CA PRO A 93 -7.58 15.34 14.43
C PRO A 93 -6.40 14.43 14.08
N SER A 94 -6.54 13.10 14.19
CA SER A 94 -5.54 12.13 13.76
C SER A 94 -6.19 10.87 13.22
N TYR A 95 -5.59 10.30 12.17
CA TYR A 95 -5.91 8.98 11.65
C TYR A 95 -4.75 8.38 10.84
N GLU A 96 -4.74 7.06 10.77
CA GLU A 96 -3.87 6.22 9.95
C GLU A 96 -4.75 5.21 9.19
N ILE A 97 -4.31 4.81 8.00
CA ILE A 97 -5.03 3.90 7.10
C ILE A 97 -4.14 2.70 6.85
N PHE A 98 -4.73 1.51 6.95
CA PHE A 98 -4.07 0.24 6.73
C PHE A 98 -4.86 -0.58 5.71
N PHE A 99 -4.18 -1.29 4.81
CA PHE A 99 -4.81 -2.32 4.02
C PHE A 99 -5.23 -3.49 4.88
N THR A 100 -6.41 -4.03 4.61
CA THR A 100 -6.85 -5.34 5.08
C THR A 100 -6.91 -6.33 3.93
N SER A 101 -7.02 -5.82 2.70
CA SER A 101 -6.71 -6.45 1.42
C SER A 101 -6.32 -5.33 0.43
N ASN A 102 -5.87 -5.62 -0.79
CA ASN A 102 -5.72 -4.56 -1.81
C ASN A 102 -7.06 -3.89 -2.21
N ALA A 103 -8.19 -4.47 -1.82
CA ALA A 103 -9.53 -3.96 -2.14
C ALA A 103 -10.26 -3.39 -0.90
N ASP A 104 -9.62 -3.41 0.27
CA ASP A 104 -10.22 -3.01 1.54
C ASP A 104 -9.20 -2.30 2.44
N ILE A 105 -9.65 -1.24 3.09
CA ILE A 105 -8.86 -0.49 4.06
C ILE A 105 -9.56 -0.41 5.41
N LEU A 106 -8.74 -0.35 6.46
CA LEU A 106 -9.14 0.00 7.81
C LEU A 106 -8.59 1.40 8.13
N ILE A 107 -9.49 2.35 8.35
CA ILE A 107 -9.15 3.69 8.81
C ILE A 107 -9.20 3.69 10.34
N VAL A 108 -8.09 4.01 10.99
CA VAL A 108 -7.95 4.07 12.45
C VAL A 108 -7.81 5.54 12.86
N ALA A 109 -8.83 6.10 13.49
CA ALA A 109 -8.92 7.51 13.85
C ALA A 109 -9.04 7.72 15.36
N SER A 110 -8.65 8.90 15.87
CA SER A 110 -8.77 9.21 17.30
C SER A 110 -9.13 10.67 17.56
N ASN A 111 -9.74 10.90 18.73
CA ASN A 111 -9.94 12.23 19.32
C ASN A 111 -8.63 12.90 19.74
N ALA A 112 -7.58 12.12 19.99
CA ALA A 112 -6.27 12.63 20.33
C ALA A 112 -5.62 13.33 19.13
N ALA A 113 -4.86 14.39 19.39
CA ALA A 113 -4.13 15.12 18.35
C ALA A 113 -3.10 14.24 17.60
N VAL A 114 -2.63 13.17 18.25
CA VAL A 114 -1.69 12.21 17.69
C VAL A 114 -2.20 10.81 17.99
N LEU A 115 -2.29 9.98 16.96
CA LEU A 115 -2.54 8.56 17.10
C LEU A 115 -1.23 7.86 17.47
N PRO A 116 -1.15 7.11 18.59
CA PRO A 116 0.05 6.36 18.92
C PRO A 116 0.39 5.35 17.82
N ALA A 117 1.69 5.14 17.57
CA ALA A 117 2.11 4.07 16.69
C ALA A 117 1.61 2.72 17.21
N PRO A 118 1.14 1.82 16.33
CA PRO A 118 0.70 0.50 16.71
C PRO A 118 1.84 -0.32 17.33
N ASP A 119 1.53 -1.05 18.40
CA ASP A 119 2.47 -2.03 18.97
C ASP A 119 2.20 -3.39 18.34
N TRP A 120 2.94 -3.71 17.28
CA TRP A 120 2.76 -4.96 16.55
C TRP A 120 3.21 -6.21 17.30
N ARG A 121 3.84 -6.08 18.48
CA ARG A 121 4.07 -7.21 19.39
C ARG A 121 2.77 -7.79 19.94
N VAL A 122 1.62 -7.17 19.65
CA VAL A 122 0.29 -7.77 19.90
C VAL A 122 0.15 -9.18 19.32
N VAL A 123 0.86 -9.51 18.22
CA VAL A 123 0.88 -10.87 17.65
C VAL A 123 1.46 -11.93 18.59
N ASP A 124 2.30 -11.51 19.53
CA ASP A 124 2.91 -12.36 20.56
C ASP A 124 2.01 -12.49 21.80
N PHE A 125 0.83 -11.87 21.81
CA PHE A 125 -0.10 -11.99 22.92
C PHE A 125 -0.58 -13.46 23.05
N PRO A 126 -0.43 -14.13 24.21
CA PRO A 126 -0.64 -15.57 24.31
C PRO A 126 -2.01 -16.05 23.81
N GLY A 127 -3.07 -15.28 24.06
CA GLY A 127 -4.41 -15.61 23.58
C GLY A 127 -4.52 -15.55 22.06
N LEU A 128 -3.90 -14.56 21.42
CA LEU A 128 -3.91 -14.40 19.97
C LEU A 128 -3.03 -15.47 19.30
N THR A 129 -1.85 -15.74 19.86
CA THR A 129 -0.95 -16.80 19.37
C THR A 129 -1.64 -18.17 19.40
N GLU A 130 -2.37 -18.49 20.47
CA GLU A 130 -3.13 -19.74 20.57
C GLU A 130 -4.29 -19.79 19.56
N ASP A 131 -5.04 -18.70 19.39
CA ASP A 131 -6.13 -18.60 18.41
C ASP A 131 -5.63 -18.74 16.96
N LEU A 132 -4.43 -18.25 16.67
CA LEU A 132 -3.80 -18.22 15.35
C LEU A 132 -2.79 -19.35 15.12
N ARG A 133 -2.61 -20.30 16.04
CA ARG A 133 -1.60 -21.37 15.91
C ARG A 133 -1.73 -22.25 14.66
N ARG A 134 -2.90 -22.24 14.02
CA ARG A 134 -3.23 -23.02 12.81
C ARG A 134 -3.15 -22.20 11.53
N THR A 135 -2.83 -20.90 11.62
CA THR A 135 -2.64 -20.03 10.46
C THR A 135 -1.15 -19.77 10.26
N ILE A 136 -0.81 -19.17 9.12
CA ILE A 136 0.52 -18.59 8.94
C ILE A 136 0.70 -17.51 10.03
N PRO A 137 1.82 -17.51 10.79
CA PRO A 137 2.03 -16.52 11.86
C PRO A 137 2.10 -15.10 11.29
N LEU A 138 1.29 -14.20 11.83
CA LEU A 138 1.42 -12.77 11.56
C LEU A 138 2.75 -12.26 12.15
N THR A 139 3.43 -11.40 11.42
CA THR A 139 4.68 -10.78 11.87
C THR A 139 4.51 -9.29 12.04
N PRO A 140 5.27 -8.65 12.95
CA PRO A 140 5.30 -7.19 13.06
C PRO A 140 5.64 -6.49 11.74
N GLU A 141 6.53 -7.09 10.95
CA GLU A 141 6.91 -6.62 9.62
C GLU A 141 5.72 -6.60 8.66
N ALA A 142 4.94 -7.70 8.61
CA ALA A 142 3.78 -7.78 7.73
C ALA A 142 2.68 -6.80 8.13
N LEU A 143 2.44 -6.62 9.44
CA LEU A 143 1.45 -5.66 9.93
C LEU A 143 1.86 -4.21 9.66
N GLU A 144 3.14 -3.86 9.79
CA GLU A 144 3.60 -2.52 9.41
C GLU A 144 3.50 -2.30 7.90
N ALA A 145 3.77 -3.33 7.10
CA ALA A 145 3.68 -3.25 5.64
C ALA A 145 2.25 -3.05 5.10
N THR A 146 1.22 -3.19 5.93
CA THR A 146 -0.16 -2.84 5.54
C THR A 146 -0.45 -1.35 5.63
N ARG A 147 0.39 -0.55 6.31
CA ARG A 147 0.18 0.90 6.41
C ARG A 147 0.17 1.53 5.02
N LEU A 148 -0.88 2.28 4.73
CA LEU A 148 -1.08 3.00 3.47
C LEU A 148 -0.76 4.48 3.63
N ALA A 149 -1.49 5.18 4.49
CA ALA A 149 -1.40 6.63 4.59
C ALA A 149 -1.87 7.14 5.96
N GLY A 150 -1.47 8.35 6.32
CA GLY A 150 -1.97 9.04 7.50
C GLY A 150 -2.49 10.43 7.18
N ARG A 151 -3.09 11.07 8.18
CA ARG A 151 -3.62 12.43 8.05
C ARG A 151 -2.62 13.45 7.52
N GLN A 152 -1.35 13.35 7.93
CA GLN A 152 -0.30 14.28 7.49
C GLN A 152 -0.16 14.33 5.96
N LEU A 153 -0.35 13.19 5.30
CA LEU A 153 -0.29 13.07 3.85
C LEU A 153 -1.57 13.61 3.20
N LEU A 154 -2.74 13.17 3.70
CA LEU A 154 -3.99 13.32 2.99
C LEU A 154 -4.70 14.65 3.27
N HIS A 155 -4.52 15.22 4.46
CA HIS A 155 -5.24 16.43 4.89
C HIS A 155 -5.10 17.62 3.93
N PRO A 156 -3.91 17.98 3.39
CA PRO A 156 -3.80 19.12 2.47
C PRO A 156 -4.66 18.98 1.22
N TYR A 157 -4.76 17.78 0.66
CA TYR A 157 -5.59 17.48 -0.50
C TYR A 157 -7.08 17.42 -0.10
N LEU A 158 -7.42 16.61 0.90
CA LEU A 158 -8.81 16.38 1.32
C LEU A 158 -9.50 17.67 1.79
N ALA A 159 -8.80 18.52 2.54
CA ALA A 159 -9.38 19.74 3.09
C ALA A 159 -9.55 20.87 2.06
N THR A 160 -8.92 20.78 0.89
CA THR A 160 -8.93 21.87 -0.11
C THR A 160 -9.55 21.48 -1.44
N GLN A 161 -9.48 20.21 -1.83
CA GLN A 161 -9.90 19.73 -3.15
C GLN A 161 -11.16 18.87 -3.13
N VAL A 162 -11.58 18.38 -1.96
CA VAL A 162 -12.63 17.36 -1.85
C VAL A 162 -13.78 17.88 -1.00
N VAL A 163 -15.01 17.67 -1.48
CA VAL A 163 -16.23 17.94 -0.71
C VAL A 163 -16.53 16.70 0.14
N PRO A 164 -16.69 16.82 1.47
CA PRO A 164 -16.96 15.67 2.33
C PRO A 164 -18.39 15.13 2.15
N ASN A 165 -18.55 13.82 2.33
CA ASN A 165 -19.86 13.18 2.33
C ASN A 165 -20.75 13.72 3.46
N SER A 166 -22.02 13.96 3.19
CA SER A 166 -22.96 14.52 4.16
C SER A 166 -24.34 13.92 4.05
N ASP A 167 -25.03 13.78 5.19
CA ASP A 167 -26.43 13.36 5.25
C ASP A 167 -27.35 14.35 4.47
N TYR A 168 -26.95 15.61 4.31
CA TYR A 168 -27.72 16.63 3.60
C TYR A 168 -27.56 16.59 2.07
N HIS A 169 -26.48 15.97 1.61
CA HIS A 169 -26.14 15.82 0.19
C HIS A 169 -25.58 14.41 -0.01
N PRO A 170 -26.44 13.38 -0.13
CA PRO A 170 -26.03 11.97 -0.13
C PRO A 170 -25.41 11.56 -1.48
N ALA A 171 -24.36 12.24 -1.89
CA ALA A 171 -23.64 11.99 -3.14
C ALA A 171 -23.04 10.58 -3.16
N LEU A 172 -22.62 10.06 -2.00
CA LEU A 172 -22.12 8.70 -1.87
C LEU A 172 -23.19 7.66 -2.20
N ASP A 173 -24.44 7.88 -1.77
CA ASP A 173 -25.53 6.92 -1.96
C ASP A 173 -25.82 6.68 -3.45
N LEU A 174 -26.09 7.78 -4.17
CA LEU A 174 -26.35 7.74 -5.61
C LEU A 174 -25.11 7.40 -6.44
N GLY A 175 -23.93 7.85 -5.99
CA GLY A 175 -22.66 7.60 -6.66
C GLY A 175 -22.21 6.14 -6.55
N ALA A 176 -22.39 5.52 -5.38
CA ALA A 176 -21.98 4.13 -5.15
C ALA A 176 -22.79 3.15 -6.02
N GLU A 177 -24.09 3.38 -6.21
CA GLU A 177 -24.91 2.58 -7.13
C GLU A 177 -24.41 2.68 -8.58
N ARG A 178 -24.05 3.89 -9.01
CA ARG A 178 -23.52 4.15 -10.37
C ARG A 178 -22.17 3.46 -10.58
N THR A 179 -21.21 3.66 -9.67
CA THR A 179 -19.85 3.11 -9.78
C THR A 179 -19.85 1.58 -9.72
N ARG A 180 -20.72 0.98 -8.89
CA ARG A 180 -21.02 -0.45 -8.92
C ARG A 180 -21.50 -0.93 -10.29
N TYR A 181 -22.47 -0.23 -10.90
CA TYR A 181 -22.96 -0.59 -12.23
C TYR A 181 -21.87 -0.52 -13.30
N LEU A 182 -20.98 0.48 -13.19
CA LEU A 182 -19.86 0.68 -14.11
C LEU A 182 -18.64 -0.20 -13.82
N LYS A 183 -18.60 -0.86 -12.65
CA LYS A 183 -17.46 -1.63 -12.15
C LYS A 183 -16.19 -0.78 -12.01
N GLU A 184 -16.37 0.46 -11.55
CA GLU A 184 -15.27 1.38 -11.25
C GLU A 184 -14.71 1.05 -9.85
N ASN A 185 -13.40 1.20 -9.67
CA ASN A 185 -12.70 1.01 -8.39
C ASN A 185 -11.86 2.24 -8.05
N ALA A 186 -11.48 2.37 -6.79
CA ALA A 186 -10.66 3.47 -6.28
C ALA A 186 -9.17 3.13 -6.41
N ASP A 187 -8.75 2.87 -7.65
CA ASP A 187 -7.40 2.42 -7.99
C ASP A 187 -6.34 3.49 -7.65
N GLY A 188 -6.70 4.78 -7.64
CA GLY A 188 -5.83 5.86 -7.21
C GLY A 188 -5.60 5.84 -5.69
N VAL A 189 -6.65 5.55 -4.90
CA VAL A 189 -6.52 5.42 -3.44
C VAL A 189 -5.67 4.21 -3.05
N SER A 190 -5.90 3.05 -3.66
CA SER A 190 -5.03 1.88 -3.44
C SER A 190 -3.61 2.12 -3.97
N GLY A 191 -3.47 2.88 -5.05
CA GLY A 191 -2.20 3.20 -5.70
C GLY A 191 -1.26 4.10 -4.88
N PHE A 192 -1.73 4.86 -3.87
CA PHE A 192 -0.88 5.80 -3.11
C PHE A 192 0.32 5.16 -2.42
N GLY A 193 0.21 3.88 -2.09
CA GLY A 193 1.32 3.11 -1.52
C GLY A 193 2.01 2.20 -2.54
N GLU A 194 1.38 1.92 -3.68
CA GLU A 194 1.79 0.86 -4.61
C GLU A 194 3.02 1.23 -5.45
N GLY A 195 3.87 0.24 -5.67
CA GLY A 195 5.05 0.35 -6.52
C GLY A 195 6.32 0.74 -5.77
N ARG A 196 7.38 0.96 -6.56
CA ARG A 196 8.72 1.15 -6.02
C ARG A 196 8.91 2.50 -5.31
N PHE A 197 8.15 3.51 -5.74
CA PHE A 197 8.11 4.83 -5.13
C PHE A 197 6.80 5.01 -4.39
N ASP A 198 6.84 4.72 -3.09
CA ASP A 198 5.74 4.97 -2.17
C ASP A 198 5.76 6.44 -1.72
N ILE A 199 4.85 7.22 -2.29
CA ILE A 199 4.67 8.66 -2.00
C ILE A 199 4.27 8.85 -0.53
N ALA A 200 3.42 7.97 -0.01
CA ALA A 200 2.93 8.06 1.36
C ALA A 200 4.08 7.87 2.37
N ALA A 201 4.92 6.86 2.15
CA ALA A 201 6.14 6.65 2.94
C ALA A 201 7.13 7.81 2.80
N ALA A 202 7.34 8.33 1.59
CA ALA A 202 8.28 9.43 1.36
C ALA A 202 7.86 10.71 2.10
N LEU A 203 6.57 11.08 2.03
CA LEU A 203 6.05 12.30 2.66
C LEU A 203 5.92 12.18 4.18
N SER A 204 5.72 10.97 4.70
CA SER A 204 5.73 10.70 6.15
C SER A 204 7.13 10.44 6.71
N GLY A 205 8.16 10.33 5.85
CA GLY A 205 9.53 9.97 6.25
C GLY A 205 9.67 8.53 6.76
N HIS A 206 8.71 7.66 6.44
CA HIS A 206 8.62 6.30 6.93
C HIS A 206 9.37 5.32 6.02
N ARG A 207 10.64 5.04 6.31
CA ARG A 207 11.43 4.07 5.51
C ARG A 207 10.98 2.64 5.78
N ARG A 208 10.78 1.87 4.71
CA ARG A 208 10.52 0.42 4.77
C ARG A 208 11.79 -0.33 4.33
N PRO A 209 12.46 -1.03 5.26
CA PRO A 209 13.69 -1.77 4.96
C PRO A 209 13.40 -3.04 4.14
N PHE A 210 14.46 -3.75 3.76
CA PHE A 210 14.32 -5.08 3.19
C PHE A 210 13.61 -6.02 4.16
N GLY A 211 12.68 -6.80 3.62
CA GLY A 211 11.96 -7.77 4.42
C GLY A 211 12.85 -8.85 5.04
N THR A 212 12.36 -9.50 6.09
CA THR A 212 13.07 -10.55 6.84
C THR A 212 12.39 -11.91 6.77
N THR A 213 11.12 -11.95 6.37
CA THR A 213 10.31 -13.17 6.30
C THR A 213 10.11 -13.61 4.85
N SER A 214 10.35 -14.89 4.55
CA SER A 214 10.24 -15.43 3.18
C SER A 214 8.83 -15.90 2.79
N LEU A 215 7.92 -15.98 3.76
CA LEU A 215 6.54 -16.41 3.58
C LEU A 215 5.63 -15.18 3.62
N SER A 216 4.81 -15.00 2.59
CA SER A 216 3.77 -13.97 2.61
C SER A 216 2.64 -14.44 3.51
N VAL A 217 2.35 -13.65 4.54
CA VAL A 217 1.32 -13.95 5.55
C VAL A 217 -0.03 -13.33 5.18
N MET A 218 -0.02 -12.35 4.26
CA MET A 218 -1.16 -11.61 3.69
C MET A 218 -0.92 -11.43 2.17
N PRO A 219 -0.98 -12.50 1.36
CA PRO A 219 -0.67 -12.43 -0.07
C PRO A 219 -1.62 -11.54 -0.89
N GLU A 220 -2.79 -11.22 -0.34
CA GLU A 220 -3.76 -10.26 -0.89
C GLU A 220 -3.34 -8.80 -0.76
N ILE A 221 -2.25 -8.51 -0.04
CA ILE A 221 -1.67 -7.17 0.09
C ILE A 221 -0.34 -7.15 -0.68
N THR A 222 -0.28 -6.36 -1.76
CA THR A 222 0.86 -6.36 -2.70
C THR A 222 2.20 -6.16 -2.00
N HIS A 223 2.31 -5.20 -1.07
CA HIS A 223 3.58 -4.92 -0.38
C HIS A 223 4.07 -6.07 0.49
N VAL A 224 3.14 -6.75 1.18
CA VAL A 224 3.49 -7.87 2.05
C VAL A 224 4.02 -9.02 1.19
N ASP A 225 3.37 -9.30 0.06
CA ASP A 225 3.84 -10.33 -0.86
C ASP A 225 5.17 -9.97 -1.53
N GLU A 226 5.33 -8.72 -1.98
CA GLU A 226 6.56 -8.25 -2.60
C GLU A 226 7.77 -8.29 -1.64
N LEU A 227 7.59 -7.91 -0.36
CA LEU A 227 8.64 -8.04 0.65
C LEU A 227 9.08 -9.50 0.81
N ALA A 228 8.12 -10.40 0.96
CA ALA A 228 8.40 -11.83 1.10
C ALA A 228 9.06 -12.42 -0.15
N ARG A 229 8.60 -12.02 -1.34
CA ARG A 229 9.19 -12.39 -2.63
C ARG A 229 10.62 -11.90 -2.75
N GLY A 230 10.89 -10.65 -2.39
CA GLY A 230 12.22 -10.07 -2.38
C GLY A 230 13.19 -10.86 -1.50
N VAL A 231 12.76 -11.30 -0.31
CA VAL A 231 13.57 -12.18 0.55
C VAL A 231 13.95 -13.47 -0.17
N ARG A 232 12.98 -14.14 -0.80
CA ARG A 232 13.23 -15.39 -1.56
C ARG A 232 14.18 -15.17 -2.72
N MET A 233 13.96 -14.12 -3.52
CA MET A 233 14.76 -13.82 -4.70
C MET A 233 16.19 -13.42 -4.34
N ARG A 234 16.39 -12.57 -3.33
CA ARG A 234 17.73 -12.21 -2.84
C ARG A 234 18.49 -13.42 -2.30
N ALA A 235 17.80 -14.32 -1.58
CA ALA A 235 18.42 -15.55 -1.07
C ALA A 235 18.88 -16.49 -2.20
N LEU A 236 18.06 -16.67 -3.24
CA LEU A 236 18.43 -17.48 -4.41
C LEU A 236 19.57 -16.86 -5.21
N LEU A 237 19.55 -15.53 -5.39
CA LEU A 237 20.61 -14.78 -6.04
C LEU A 237 21.94 -14.95 -5.28
N ALA A 238 21.94 -14.75 -3.96
CA ALA A 238 23.13 -14.89 -3.12
C ALA A 238 23.67 -16.34 -3.11
N ALA A 239 22.80 -17.34 -3.21
CA ALA A 239 23.19 -18.74 -3.28
C ALA A 239 23.63 -19.20 -4.68
N GLY A 240 23.47 -18.37 -5.72
CA GLY A 240 23.72 -18.78 -7.11
C GLY A 240 22.75 -19.86 -7.61
N ARG A 241 21.53 -19.91 -7.07
CA ARG A 241 20.54 -20.98 -7.31
C ARG A 241 19.34 -20.55 -8.14
N LEU A 242 19.43 -19.44 -8.88
CA LEU A 242 18.33 -18.96 -9.72
C LEU A 242 17.91 -19.97 -10.80
N ALA A 243 18.87 -20.76 -11.33
CA ALA A 243 18.64 -21.80 -12.32
C ALA A 243 18.15 -23.15 -11.72
N ASP A 244 17.99 -23.24 -10.40
CA ASP A 244 17.58 -24.49 -9.74
C ASP A 244 16.08 -24.77 -9.97
N THR A 245 15.80 -25.80 -10.75
CA THR A 245 14.43 -26.22 -11.11
C THR A 245 13.71 -26.94 -9.99
N VAL A 246 14.43 -27.40 -8.96
CA VAL A 246 13.85 -28.09 -7.79
C VAL A 246 13.11 -27.11 -6.88
N VAL A 247 13.43 -25.82 -6.93
CA VAL A 247 12.81 -24.76 -6.11
C VAL A 247 11.49 -24.23 -6.71
N ARG A 248 10.82 -25.01 -7.57
CA ARG A 248 9.55 -24.60 -8.18
C ARG A 248 8.40 -24.68 -7.17
N ARG A 249 7.93 -23.51 -6.71
CA ARG A 249 6.69 -23.36 -5.94
C ARG A 249 5.48 -23.15 -6.85
N ASP A 250 5.54 -22.15 -7.72
CA ASP A 250 4.50 -21.82 -8.70
C ASP A 250 5.12 -21.27 -10.01
N ASP A 251 4.28 -21.03 -11.01
CA ASP A 251 4.70 -20.55 -12.32
C ASP A 251 5.22 -19.11 -12.32
N ASP A 252 4.71 -18.25 -11.43
CA ASP A 252 5.11 -16.84 -11.38
C ASP A 252 6.47 -16.68 -10.70
N GLU A 253 6.75 -17.46 -9.66
CA GLU A 253 8.08 -17.56 -9.05
C GLU A 253 9.09 -18.15 -10.04
N ALA A 254 8.68 -19.11 -10.88
CA ALA A 254 9.54 -19.64 -11.93
C ALA A 254 9.89 -18.59 -13.00
N LYS A 255 8.92 -17.79 -13.44
CA LYS A 255 9.16 -16.65 -14.35
C LYS A 255 10.07 -15.60 -13.72
N ALA A 256 9.84 -15.27 -12.46
CA ALA A 256 10.67 -14.32 -11.71
C ALA A 256 12.14 -14.76 -11.65
N ARG A 257 12.39 -16.03 -11.30
CA ARG A 257 13.75 -16.58 -11.29
C ARG A 257 14.40 -16.57 -12.67
N ALA A 258 13.69 -16.99 -13.71
CA ALA A 258 14.22 -17.01 -15.07
C ALA A 258 14.63 -15.61 -15.55
N ARG A 259 13.81 -14.59 -15.23
CA ARG A 259 14.13 -13.19 -15.52
C ARG A 259 15.37 -12.72 -14.78
N LEU A 260 15.46 -12.97 -13.47
CA LEU A 260 16.64 -12.61 -12.68
C LEU A 260 17.91 -13.31 -13.18
N ASP A 261 17.83 -14.59 -13.48
CA ASP A 261 18.93 -15.39 -14.03
C ASP A 261 19.42 -14.85 -15.40
N GLN A 262 18.48 -14.43 -16.26
CA GLN A 262 18.80 -13.76 -17.52
C GLN A 262 19.52 -12.42 -17.30
N LEU A 263 19.02 -11.57 -16.39
CA LEU A 263 19.67 -10.30 -16.07
C LEU A 263 21.09 -10.54 -15.53
N GLU A 264 21.24 -11.47 -14.58
CA GLU A 264 22.50 -11.81 -13.91
C GLU A 264 23.59 -12.27 -14.89
N ARG A 265 23.24 -13.14 -15.85
CA ARG A 265 24.15 -13.57 -16.92
C ARG A 265 24.57 -12.41 -17.82
N LEU A 266 23.68 -11.46 -18.04
CA LEU A 266 23.93 -10.34 -18.94
C LEU A 266 24.79 -9.27 -18.26
N ILE A 267 24.49 -8.89 -17.01
CA ILE A 267 25.24 -7.86 -16.27
C ILE A 267 26.64 -8.31 -15.84
N THR A 268 26.92 -9.61 -15.85
CA THR A 268 28.28 -10.15 -15.62
C THR A 268 29.16 -10.03 -16.87
N GLY A 269 28.56 -9.97 -18.06
CA GLY A 269 29.28 -9.78 -19.32
C GLY A 269 29.63 -8.33 -19.66
N SER A 270 29.99 -8.12 -20.92
CA SER A 270 30.25 -6.80 -21.53
C SER A 270 29.56 -6.61 -22.88
N THR A 271 28.81 -7.60 -23.35
CA THR A 271 28.10 -7.54 -24.63
C THR A 271 26.86 -6.64 -24.48
N PRO A 272 26.67 -5.62 -25.34
CA PRO A 272 25.45 -4.82 -25.36
C PRO A 272 24.20 -5.69 -25.61
N PRO A 273 23.04 -5.35 -25.02
CA PRO A 273 21.79 -6.03 -25.34
C PRO A 273 21.36 -5.69 -26.78
N SER A 274 20.44 -6.48 -27.32
CA SER A 274 19.85 -6.20 -28.65
C SER A 274 19.00 -4.93 -28.67
N ASP A 275 18.37 -4.59 -27.54
CA ASP A 275 17.60 -3.37 -27.35
C ASP A 275 17.80 -2.88 -25.90
N TRP A 276 18.32 -1.66 -25.74
CA TRP A 276 18.53 -1.05 -24.44
C TRP A 276 17.23 -0.69 -23.73
N ARG A 277 16.13 -0.47 -24.45
CA ARG A 277 14.81 -0.22 -23.86
C ARG A 277 14.26 -1.48 -23.21
N LEU A 278 14.32 -2.61 -23.91
CA LEU A 278 13.93 -3.91 -23.34
C LEU A 278 14.84 -4.28 -22.16
N TRP A 279 16.13 -3.95 -22.24
CA TRP A 279 17.03 -4.14 -21.10
C TRP A 279 16.64 -3.29 -19.89
N VAL A 280 16.30 -2.00 -20.07
CA VAL A 280 15.84 -1.15 -18.96
C VAL A 280 14.55 -1.69 -18.35
N GLU A 281 13.63 -2.19 -19.17
CA GLU A 281 12.39 -2.84 -18.71
C GLU A 281 12.70 -4.08 -17.87
N ASP A 282 13.53 -4.99 -18.39
CA ASP A 282 13.95 -6.20 -17.67
C ASP A 282 14.71 -5.87 -16.39
N PHE A 283 15.52 -4.80 -16.39
CA PHE A 283 16.21 -4.29 -15.21
C PHE A 283 15.22 -3.78 -14.16
N ARG A 284 14.22 -2.97 -14.54
CA ARG A 284 13.18 -2.45 -13.64
C ARG A 284 12.37 -3.58 -13.02
N GLU A 285 11.91 -4.52 -13.84
CA GLU A 285 11.15 -5.67 -13.35
C GLU A 285 12.00 -6.56 -12.44
N SER A 286 13.27 -6.79 -12.77
CA SER A 286 14.19 -7.52 -11.90
C SER A 286 14.43 -6.80 -10.57
N GLU A 287 14.59 -5.48 -10.59
CA GLU A 287 14.73 -4.64 -9.39
C GLU A 287 13.51 -4.79 -8.49
N ARG A 288 12.30 -4.73 -9.05
CA ARG A 288 11.05 -4.96 -8.30
C ARG A 288 10.98 -6.38 -7.72
N LEU A 289 11.43 -7.40 -8.45
CA LEU A 289 11.45 -8.77 -7.95
C LEU A 289 12.33 -8.96 -6.71
N VAL A 290 13.44 -8.21 -6.60
CA VAL A 290 14.34 -8.30 -5.45
C VAL A 290 14.11 -7.21 -4.39
N HIS A 291 13.48 -6.08 -4.70
CA HIS A 291 13.33 -4.93 -3.79
C HIS A 291 11.90 -4.39 -3.66
N GLY A 292 10.91 -5.02 -4.28
CA GLY A 292 9.50 -4.65 -4.14
C GLY A 292 9.05 -4.61 -2.68
N GLY A 293 8.03 -3.78 -2.41
CA GLY A 293 7.55 -3.49 -1.06
C GLY A 293 8.50 -2.68 -0.16
N THR A 294 9.72 -2.32 -0.61
CA THR A 294 10.62 -1.43 0.13
C THR A 294 10.41 0.04 -0.23
N ALA A 295 10.68 0.95 0.70
CA ALA A 295 10.56 2.39 0.51
C ALA A 295 11.74 3.11 1.17
N GLY A 296 12.47 3.94 0.42
CA GLY A 296 13.66 4.62 0.94
C GLY A 296 14.79 3.65 1.33
N THR A 297 14.89 2.51 0.66
CA THR A 297 15.96 1.52 0.86
C THR A 297 16.50 1.10 -0.50
N ALA A 298 17.80 1.24 -0.74
CA ALA A 298 18.45 0.84 -1.99
C ALA A 298 19.48 -0.27 -1.74
N ASP A 299 19.53 -1.26 -2.62
CA ASP A 299 20.63 -2.23 -2.67
C ASP A 299 21.77 -1.63 -3.50
N GLU A 300 22.73 -1.00 -2.82
CA GLU A 300 23.87 -0.36 -3.46
C GLU A 300 24.72 -1.35 -4.29
N THR A 301 24.76 -2.62 -3.89
CA THR A 301 25.51 -3.64 -4.65
C THR A 301 24.81 -3.96 -5.96
N PHE A 302 23.49 -4.11 -5.94
CA PHE A 302 22.68 -4.33 -7.15
C PHE A 302 22.86 -3.19 -8.15
N TYR A 303 22.69 -1.94 -7.71
CA TYR A 303 22.82 -0.76 -8.57
C TYR A 303 24.28 -0.56 -9.06
N MET A 304 25.28 -0.83 -8.22
CA MET A 304 26.70 -0.79 -8.63
C MET A 304 26.99 -1.77 -9.77
N ARG A 305 26.46 -2.99 -9.71
CA ARG A 305 26.65 -4.00 -10.76
C ARG A 305 25.99 -3.59 -12.07
N ALA A 306 24.77 -3.05 -12.01
CA ALA A 306 24.07 -2.51 -13.17
C ALA A 306 24.82 -1.34 -13.83
N ARG A 307 25.31 -0.37 -13.04
CA ARG A 307 26.18 0.73 -13.51
C ARG A 307 27.45 0.19 -14.16
N GLY A 308 28.08 -0.81 -13.55
CA GLY A 308 29.26 -1.48 -14.07
C GLY A 308 29.02 -2.10 -15.45
N TYR A 309 27.91 -2.81 -15.62
CA TYR A 309 27.50 -3.36 -16.91
C TYR A 309 27.26 -2.25 -17.94
N ALA A 310 26.44 -1.23 -17.61
CA ALA A 310 26.11 -0.13 -18.50
C ALA A 310 27.35 0.66 -18.96
N SER A 311 28.39 0.72 -18.12
CA SER A 311 29.70 1.27 -18.51
C SER A 311 30.43 0.36 -19.50
N ARG A 312 30.62 -0.93 -19.18
CA ARG A 312 31.35 -1.90 -20.02
C ARG A 312 30.68 -2.12 -21.39
N ALA A 313 29.36 -2.20 -21.40
CA ALA A 313 28.54 -2.40 -22.60
C ALA A 313 28.23 -1.08 -23.36
N LYS A 314 28.81 0.05 -22.93
CA LYS A 314 28.63 1.37 -23.57
C LYS A 314 27.16 1.77 -23.75
N ALA A 315 26.38 1.64 -22.68
CA ALA A 315 24.95 1.99 -22.68
C ALA A 315 24.73 3.46 -23.10
N PRO A 316 23.66 3.74 -23.86
CA PRO A 316 23.20 5.10 -24.15
C PRO A 316 22.96 5.90 -22.87
N THR A 317 23.04 7.23 -22.98
CA THR A 317 22.82 8.16 -21.85
C THR A 317 21.47 7.92 -21.18
N ALA A 318 20.41 7.71 -21.96
CA ALA A 318 19.07 7.44 -21.44
C ALA A 318 18.99 6.14 -20.62
N ALA A 319 19.64 5.06 -21.07
CA ALA A 319 19.67 3.80 -20.32
C ALA A 319 20.44 3.93 -18.98
N ARG A 320 21.52 4.72 -18.96
CA ARG A 320 22.24 5.04 -17.71
C ARG A 320 21.38 5.91 -16.79
N ALA A 321 20.68 6.90 -17.34
CA ALA A 321 19.77 7.74 -16.59
C ALA A 321 18.62 6.92 -15.97
N ALA A 322 18.11 5.90 -16.64
CA ALA A 322 17.10 5.01 -16.05
C ALA A 322 17.59 4.29 -14.78
N ILE A 323 18.85 3.83 -14.76
CA ILE A 323 19.47 3.22 -13.56
C ILE A 323 19.56 4.25 -12.43
N GLU A 324 20.02 5.46 -12.73
CA GLU A 324 20.14 6.53 -11.72
C GLU A 324 18.78 7.03 -11.22
N PHE A 325 17.77 7.07 -12.09
CA PHE A 325 16.40 7.42 -11.72
C PHE A 325 15.84 6.42 -10.71
N LEU A 326 15.91 5.13 -11.04
CA LEU A 326 15.44 4.06 -10.15
C LEU A 326 16.22 4.04 -8.82
N HIS A 327 17.55 4.24 -8.86
CA HIS A 327 18.37 4.35 -7.64
C HIS A 327 17.98 5.54 -6.78
N GLY A 328 17.78 6.73 -7.38
CA GLY A 328 17.37 7.93 -6.66
C GLY A 328 16.00 7.79 -6.00
N LEU A 329 15.04 7.17 -6.69
CA LEU A 329 13.73 6.82 -6.10
C LEU A 329 13.89 5.82 -4.95
N ALA A 330 14.72 4.78 -5.14
CA ALA A 330 14.97 3.75 -4.14
C ALA A 330 15.63 4.30 -2.86
N SER A 331 16.59 5.22 -2.98
CA SER A 331 17.36 5.76 -1.86
C SER A 331 16.73 7.01 -1.23
N TRP A 332 15.71 7.58 -1.88
CA TRP A 332 15.16 8.93 -1.65
C TRP A 332 16.16 10.07 -1.91
N ASP A 333 17.13 9.86 -2.82
CA ASP A 333 17.90 10.95 -3.43
C ASP A 333 17.09 11.57 -4.59
N PHE A 334 16.10 12.39 -4.22
CA PHE A 334 15.21 13.05 -5.17
C PHE A 334 15.95 14.03 -6.09
N ALA A 335 17.07 14.59 -5.66
CA ALA A 335 17.89 15.45 -6.51
C ALA A 335 18.55 14.65 -7.64
N ASN A 336 19.05 13.44 -7.35
CA ASN A 336 19.55 12.53 -8.37
C ASN A 336 18.41 12.01 -9.27
N ALA A 337 17.29 11.59 -8.68
CA ALA A 337 16.13 11.13 -9.43
C ALA A 337 15.64 12.21 -10.41
N SER A 338 15.43 13.45 -9.96
CA SER A 338 15.00 14.56 -10.81
C SER A 338 15.98 14.84 -11.96
N ARG A 339 17.29 14.88 -11.68
CA ARG A 339 18.32 15.09 -12.71
C ARG A 339 18.31 13.98 -13.77
N ALA A 340 18.19 12.74 -13.34
CA ALA A 340 18.11 11.58 -14.24
C ALA A 340 16.79 11.56 -15.02
N GLY A 341 15.68 11.91 -14.38
CA GLY A 341 14.35 12.03 -14.97
C GLY A 341 14.32 13.02 -16.12
N GLN A 342 14.96 14.19 -15.97
CA GLN A 342 15.05 15.18 -17.05
C GLN A 342 15.73 14.61 -18.31
N ILE A 343 16.78 13.81 -18.16
CA ILE A 343 17.45 13.16 -19.29
C ILE A 343 16.51 12.19 -20.02
N LEU A 344 15.67 11.47 -19.27
CA LEU A 344 14.69 10.53 -19.82
C LEU A 344 13.57 11.26 -20.57
N ILE A 345 13.06 12.35 -20.00
CA ILE A 345 12.08 13.23 -20.65
C ILE A 345 12.64 13.78 -21.96
N ASP A 346 13.87 14.29 -21.95
CA ASP A 346 14.48 14.84 -23.16
C ASP A 346 14.73 13.77 -24.23
N ALA A 347 15.10 12.55 -23.83
CA ALA A 347 15.24 11.42 -24.75
C ALA A 347 13.91 11.04 -25.40
N ARG A 348 12.81 11.07 -24.63
CA ARG A 348 11.46 10.83 -25.15
C ARG A 348 11.04 11.88 -26.17
N VAL A 349 11.32 13.14 -25.90
CA VAL A 349 10.97 14.26 -26.81
C VAL A 349 11.81 14.23 -28.09
N ARG A 350 13.12 13.98 -27.98
CA ARG A 350 14.05 14.04 -29.12
C ARG A 350 14.01 12.80 -30.02
N ASP A 351 14.04 11.63 -29.40
CA ASP A 351 14.23 10.38 -30.13
C ASP A 351 12.91 9.63 -30.33
N THR A 352 11.79 10.16 -29.81
CA THR A 352 10.50 9.45 -29.67
C THR A 352 10.60 8.11 -28.92
N VAL A 353 11.73 7.85 -28.25
CA VAL A 353 11.99 6.60 -27.53
C VAL A 353 11.57 6.74 -26.07
N ASP A 354 10.70 5.83 -25.63
CA ASP A 354 10.32 5.72 -24.22
C ASP A 354 11.19 4.68 -23.53
N PHE A 355 12.03 5.12 -22.59
CA PHE A 355 12.85 4.20 -21.79
C PHE A 355 12.13 3.71 -20.52
N LEU A 356 10.98 4.30 -20.16
CA LEU A 356 10.17 3.91 -19.00
C LEU A 356 8.67 3.99 -19.34
N SER A 357 8.23 3.22 -20.34
CA SER A 357 6.88 3.35 -20.92
C SER A 357 5.71 3.05 -19.98
N GLU A 358 5.94 2.25 -18.94
CA GLU A 358 4.96 1.94 -17.89
C GLU A 358 5.13 2.84 -16.64
N ALA A 359 6.14 3.70 -16.59
CA ALA A 359 6.36 4.63 -15.48
C ALA A 359 5.63 5.96 -15.69
N LYS A 360 4.52 5.97 -16.45
CA LYS A 360 3.74 7.19 -16.70
C LYS A 360 3.34 7.85 -15.38
N ASP A 361 3.07 7.06 -14.35
CA ASP A 361 2.65 7.57 -13.03
C ASP A 361 3.84 8.10 -12.19
N LEU A 362 5.09 7.76 -12.56
CA LEU A 362 6.31 8.20 -11.86
C LEU A 362 6.97 9.44 -12.47
N LEU A 363 6.68 9.75 -13.74
CA LEU A 363 7.28 10.86 -14.49
C LEU A 363 6.53 12.20 -14.32
N PHE A 364 5.40 12.21 -13.62
CA PHE A 364 4.64 13.42 -13.27
C PHE A 364 4.99 14.00 -11.88
N ILE A 365 6.00 13.46 -11.21
CA ILE A 365 6.50 13.95 -9.90
C ILE A 365 7.57 15.02 -10.08
#